data_AF-A0A562WAK3-F1
#
_entry.id   AF-A0A562WAK3-F1
#
_cell.length_a   1.000
_cell.length_b   1.000
_cell.length_c   1.000
_cell.angle_alpha   90.00
_cell.angle_beta   90.00
_cell.angle_gamma   90.00
#
_symmetry.space_group_name_H-M   'P 1'
#
loop_
_entity.id
_entity.type
_entity.pdbx_description
1 polymer ?
#
loop_
_entity_poly.entity_id
_entity_poly.type
_entity_poly.pdbx_seq_one_letter_code
_entity_poly.pdbx_strand_id
1 'polypeptide(L)'
;MSDSHPPYGGPSDPNAGQPWGPPPGQPVSGQPWGQPPGQPISGQPDPYGYGQPGYQQQPGYPAPQFAAPVQPPKKNRGLMIGLGVGAATVALLALCGVGVGVIVANGDDDDPTPPVATTSDPGGNTDPSASPSTEQTPGDDTPNNNNAVTARYSSDFEAVCEGSPILNAKAYSTPSGSKAYTFYNSVDRPSNWMLRSAGYGKSYYAKSDEFDEVSVVGCLKYQEGSEGAGRKCQLKDSSDKIITIDYVSSRYTLTFYAAKTAQKVGDGGTINAPAVRCPSFVTYSKSTMKAYASPDTGAIEAALDKFLG
;
A
#
# COMPACT_ATOMS: atom_id res chain seq x y z
N MET A 1 1.37 9.35 -75.22
CA MET A 1 2.56 8.77 -75.86
C MET A 1 3.64 8.64 -74.81
N SER A 2 4.19 7.43 -74.73
CA SER A 2 5.46 7.05 -74.12
C SER A 2 5.47 6.71 -72.62
N ASP A 3 5.31 5.41 -72.42
CA ASP A 3 5.68 4.57 -71.31
C ASP A 3 7.14 4.74 -70.83
N SER A 4 7.37 4.49 -69.54
CA SER A 4 8.60 3.84 -69.03
C SER A 4 8.42 3.37 -67.58
N HIS A 5 8.39 2.05 -67.40
CA HIS A 5 8.74 1.27 -66.20
C HIS A 5 9.90 0.31 -66.59
N PRO A 6 10.44 -0.57 -65.70
CA PRO A 6 11.37 -0.40 -64.56
C PRO A 6 12.65 -1.27 -64.80
N PRO A 7 13.52 -1.63 -63.81
CA PRO A 7 13.20 -2.76 -62.91
C PRO A 7 13.91 -2.75 -61.52
N TYR A 8 13.28 -3.32 -60.51
CA TYR A 8 13.80 -4.47 -59.73
C TYR A 8 12.78 -4.87 -58.66
N GLY A 9 12.26 -6.09 -58.81
CA GLY A 9 11.38 -6.75 -57.87
C GLY A 9 12.13 -7.68 -56.91
N GLY A 10 11.48 -7.97 -55.79
CA GLY A 10 11.82 -8.99 -54.80
C GLY A 10 10.54 -9.51 -54.13
N PRO A 11 10.54 -10.72 -53.55
CA PRO A 11 9.54 -11.76 -53.83
C PRO A 11 8.16 -11.57 -53.18
N SER A 12 7.11 -11.84 -53.96
CA SER A 12 5.72 -11.98 -53.52
C SER A 12 5.52 -13.29 -52.75
N ASP A 13 5.14 -13.17 -51.48
CA ASP A 13 4.66 -14.26 -50.61
C ASP A 13 3.37 -14.87 -51.19
N PRO A 14 3.30 -16.20 -51.45
CA PRO A 14 2.11 -16.84 -52.00
C PRO A 14 0.95 -17.05 -51.01
N ASN A 15 1.06 -16.65 -49.74
CA ASN A 15 0.08 -17.07 -48.73
C ASN A 15 -0.70 -15.93 -48.04
N ALA A 16 -1.00 -14.87 -48.79
CA ALA A 16 -1.91 -13.82 -48.37
C ALA A 16 -3.31 -14.02 -48.97
N GLY A 17 -4.13 -14.89 -48.38
CA GLY A 17 -5.58 -14.89 -48.67
C GLY A 17 -6.36 -16.15 -48.29
N GLN A 18 -7.03 -16.08 -47.14
CA GLN A 18 -8.31 -16.75 -46.79
C GLN A 18 -8.27 -18.19 -46.19
N PRO A 19 -9.33 -18.57 -45.40
CA PRO A 19 -9.26 -19.32 -44.13
C PRO A 19 -9.62 -20.80 -44.30
N TRP A 20 -9.48 -21.63 -43.25
CA TRP A 20 -10.27 -22.84 -42.90
C TRP A 20 -9.43 -23.91 -42.16
N GLY A 21 -9.97 -24.47 -41.06
CA GLY A 21 -9.82 -25.90 -40.72
C GLY A 21 -9.13 -26.28 -39.39
N PRO A 22 -9.80 -26.97 -38.45
CA PRO A 22 -9.15 -27.63 -37.31
C PRO A 22 -8.48 -28.97 -37.70
N PRO A 23 -7.40 -29.39 -37.01
CA PRO A 23 -6.61 -30.55 -37.39
C PRO A 23 -7.30 -31.90 -37.06
N PRO A 24 -7.08 -32.96 -37.87
CA PRO A 24 -7.71 -34.26 -37.74
C PRO A 24 -6.95 -35.20 -36.78
N GLY A 25 -7.66 -35.90 -35.89
CA GLY A 25 -7.08 -37.02 -35.14
C GLY A 25 -7.75 -37.35 -33.80
N GLN A 26 -9.01 -37.79 -33.82
CA GLN A 26 -9.60 -38.60 -32.73
C GLN A 26 -10.50 -39.68 -33.32
N PRO A 27 -10.39 -40.94 -32.85
CA PRO A 27 -11.52 -41.82 -32.75
C PRO A 27 -12.10 -41.86 -31.32
N VAL A 28 -13.39 -42.14 -31.31
CA VAL A 28 -14.41 -41.93 -30.28
C VAL A 28 -14.58 -43.16 -29.36
N SER A 29 -15.12 -42.90 -28.17
CA SER A 29 -15.56 -43.72 -27.03
C SER A 29 -15.96 -45.20 -27.20
N GLY A 30 -15.66 -46.00 -26.15
CA GLY A 30 -16.40 -47.21 -25.75
C GLY A 30 -15.68 -48.08 -24.69
N GLN A 31 -16.27 -48.30 -23.50
CA GLN A 31 -15.87 -49.33 -22.51
C GLN A 31 -16.29 -50.75 -22.98
N PRO A 32 -16.13 -51.91 -22.26
CA PRO A 32 -15.50 -52.24 -20.95
C PRO A 32 -14.66 -53.58 -20.93
N TRP A 33 -14.11 -53.93 -19.75
CA TRP A 33 -13.64 -55.27 -19.28
C TRP A 33 -12.25 -55.82 -19.66
N GLY A 34 -11.55 -56.35 -18.64
CA GLY A 34 -10.64 -57.50 -18.76
C GLY A 34 -9.34 -57.47 -17.95
N GLN A 35 -9.34 -57.91 -16.68
CA GLN A 35 -8.15 -58.48 -16.02
C GLN A 35 -7.85 -59.88 -16.60
N PRO A 36 -6.57 -60.30 -16.62
CA PRO A 36 -6.26 -61.69 -16.25
C PRO A 36 -5.09 -61.83 -15.25
N PRO A 37 -4.91 -63.03 -14.66
CA PRO A 37 -4.46 -63.23 -13.28
C PRO A 37 -3.00 -63.69 -13.14
N GLY A 38 -2.46 -63.57 -11.92
CA GLY A 38 -1.13 -64.07 -11.55
C GLY A 38 -1.04 -65.60 -11.46
N GLN A 39 0.17 -66.09 -11.16
CA GLN A 39 0.49 -67.31 -10.38
C GLN A 39 2.01 -67.33 -10.03
N PRO A 40 2.43 -68.08 -9.00
CA PRO A 40 3.62 -67.85 -8.18
C PRO A 40 4.76 -68.85 -8.44
N ILE A 41 5.95 -68.61 -7.88
CA ILE A 41 6.89 -69.68 -7.49
C ILE A 41 7.71 -69.27 -6.27
N SER A 42 7.64 -70.14 -5.27
CA SER A 42 8.29 -70.19 -3.98
C SER A 42 9.56 -71.05 -4.04
N GLY A 43 10.60 -70.68 -3.26
CA GLY A 43 11.56 -71.67 -2.72
C GLY A 43 13.03 -71.24 -2.60
N GLN A 44 13.36 -70.55 -1.47
CA GLN A 44 14.53 -70.70 -0.55
C GLN A 44 15.99 -70.88 -1.06
N PRO A 45 17.05 -70.70 -0.21
CA PRO A 45 17.16 -70.01 1.10
C PRO A 45 18.31 -68.97 1.20
N ASP A 46 18.18 -68.03 2.14
CA ASP A 46 19.27 -67.16 2.64
C ASP A 46 20.42 -67.95 3.26
N PRO A 47 21.66 -67.43 3.16
CA PRO A 47 22.41 -67.21 4.39
C PRO A 47 23.37 -65.97 4.37
N TYR A 48 23.50 -65.31 5.53
CA TYR A 48 24.47 -64.25 5.92
C TYR A 48 24.24 -62.85 5.31
N GLY A 49 24.25 -61.71 6.02
CA GLY A 49 24.82 -61.36 7.32
C GLY A 49 25.86 -60.23 7.16
N TYR A 50 25.45 -58.98 7.48
CA TYR A 50 26.26 -57.78 7.82
C TYR A 50 27.30 -57.20 6.83
N GLY A 51 27.15 -55.88 6.54
CA GLY A 51 28.25 -55.00 6.10
C GLY A 51 27.81 -53.78 5.27
N GLN A 52 27.83 -52.58 5.86
CA GLN A 52 27.64 -51.30 5.16
C GLN A 52 28.93 -50.87 4.42
N PRO A 53 28.86 -50.28 3.21
CA PRO A 53 30.04 -49.72 2.53
C PRO A 53 30.47 -48.38 3.12
N GLY A 54 31.74 -48.30 3.53
CA GLY A 54 32.38 -47.11 4.07
C GLY A 54 32.69 -46.04 3.01
N TYR A 55 32.41 -44.79 3.38
CA TYR A 55 32.88 -43.61 2.66
C TYR A 55 34.32 -43.28 3.07
N GLN A 56 35.18 -43.11 2.07
CA GLN A 56 36.56 -42.66 2.24
C GLN A 56 36.58 -41.18 2.66
N GLN A 57 37.38 -40.89 3.68
CA GLN A 57 37.68 -39.55 4.21
C GLN A 57 38.76 -38.87 3.36
N GLN A 58 38.52 -37.60 2.99
CA GLN A 58 39.46 -36.73 2.30
C GLN A 58 40.20 -35.84 3.32
N PRO A 59 41.52 -35.58 3.22
CA PRO A 59 42.28 -34.86 4.24
C PRO A 59 42.04 -33.33 4.24
N GLY A 60 41.52 -32.83 5.36
CA GLY A 60 41.98 -31.63 6.09
C GLY A 60 42.10 -30.29 5.35
N TYR A 61 41.00 -29.53 5.31
CA TYR A 61 41.05 -28.06 5.32
C TYR A 61 40.44 -27.56 6.65
N PRO A 62 41.11 -26.66 7.39
CA PRO A 62 40.57 -26.16 8.66
C PRO A 62 39.35 -25.26 8.43
N ALA A 63 38.28 -25.55 9.17
CA ALA A 63 37.07 -24.74 9.19
C ALA A 63 37.35 -23.34 9.78
N PRO A 64 36.76 -22.25 9.23
CA PRO A 64 36.86 -20.93 9.83
C PRO A 64 36.14 -20.93 11.19
N GLN A 65 36.90 -20.62 12.23
CA GLN A 65 36.37 -20.48 13.58
C GLN A 65 35.68 -19.13 13.68
N PHE A 66 34.35 -19.15 13.75
CA PHE A 66 33.58 -17.97 14.10
C PHE A 66 33.90 -17.61 15.55
N ALA A 67 34.57 -16.47 15.72
CA ALA A 67 34.89 -15.92 17.02
C ALA A 67 33.61 -15.70 17.84
N ALA A 68 33.61 -16.18 19.08
CA ALA A 68 32.59 -15.85 20.05
C ALA A 68 32.51 -14.32 20.25
N PRO A 69 31.31 -13.73 20.48
CA PRO A 69 31.18 -12.30 20.70
C PRO A 69 31.97 -11.87 21.94
N VAL A 70 32.93 -10.97 21.74
CA VAL A 70 33.70 -10.34 22.80
C VAL A 70 32.75 -9.47 23.62
N GLN A 71 32.54 -9.83 24.90
CA GLN A 71 31.79 -8.97 25.82
C GLN A 71 32.56 -7.65 26.00
N PRO A 72 31.92 -6.49 25.84
CA PRO A 72 32.58 -5.21 26.08
C PRO A 72 32.94 -5.08 27.58
N PRO A 73 34.11 -4.50 27.91
CA PRO A 73 34.57 -4.40 29.29
C PRO A 73 33.62 -3.53 30.12
N LYS A 74 33.08 -4.11 31.19
CA LYS A 74 32.35 -3.37 32.24
C LYS A 74 33.26 -2.31 32.84
N LYS A 75 32.95 -1.04 32.59
CA LYS A 75 33.56 0.10 33.29
C LYS A 75 32.51 0.77 34.17
N ASN A 76 32.59 0.50 35.47
CA ASN A 76 31.80 1.19 36.48
C ASN A 76 32.38 2.60 36.69
N ARG A 77 31.74 3.61 36.09
CA ARG A 77 31.75 5.01 36.54
C ARG A 77 30.29 5.45 36.46
N GLY A 78 29.56 5.57 37.56
CA GLY A 78 29.87 6.43 38.68
C GLY A 78 29.20 7.78 38.44
N LEU A 79 27.87 7.81 38.67
CA LEU A 79 27.10 8.92 39.24
C LEU A 79 27.80 10.30 39.18
N MET A 80 27.57 11.10 38.13
CA MET A 80 27.77 12.58 38.14
C MET A 80 27.38 13.23 36.79
N ILE A 81 26.16 13.03 36.26
CA ILE A 81 25.54 13.99 35.30
C ILE A 81 24.03 14.00 35.54
N GLY A 82 23.62 14.61 36.65
CA GLY A 82 22.22 14.71 37.05
C GLY A 82 21.93 15.98 37.86
N LEU A 83 22.69 17.05 37.63
CA LEU A 83 22.53 18.30 38.38
C LEU A 83 22.84 19.58 37.56
N GLY A 84 22.84 19.49 36.22
CA GLY A 84 23.17 20.62 35.33
C GLY A 84 22.01 21.15 34.47
N VAL A 85 20.98 20.34 34.22
CA VAL A 85 19.89 20.70 33.28
C VAL A 85 18.61 21.16 34.00
N GLY A 86 18.43 20.80 35.28
CA GLY A 86 17.24 21.17 36.04
C GLY A 86 17.20 22.63 36.52
N ALA A 87 18.35 23.28 36.71
CA ALA A 87 18.40 24.68 37.16
C ALA A 87 18.12 25.68 36.03
N ALA A 88 18.50 25.34 34.80
CA ALA A 88 18.30 26.21 33.64
C ALA A 88 16.83 26.26 33.18
N THR A 89 16.09 25.14 33.26
CA THR A 89 14.67 25.07 32.91
C THR A 89 13.77 25.76 33.94
N VAL A 90 14.11 25.68 35.23
CA VAL A 90 13.35 26.38 36.28
C VAL A 90 13.58 27.90 36.21
N ALA A 91 14.79 28.35 35.88
CA ALA A 91 15.07 29.78 35.69
C ALA A 91 14.37 30.37 34.44
N LEU A 92 14.26 29.60 33.35
CA LEU A 92 13.57 30.06 32.14
C LEU A 92 12.04 30.13 32.32
N LEU A 93 11.45 29.20 33.09
CA LEU A 93 10.03 29.23 33.44
C LEU A 93 9.68 30.32 34.45
N ALA A 94 10.63 30.72 35.31
CA ALA A 94 10.47 31.86 36.23
C ALA A 94 10.57 33.23 35.52
N LEU A 95 11.22 33.31 34.36
CA LEU A 95 11.35 34.56 33.59
C LEU A 95 10.21 34.79 32.58
N CYS A 96 9.42 33.75 32.26
CA CYS A 96 8.25 33.86 31.37
C CYS A 96 6.90 33.74 32.11
N GLY A 97 6.91 33.62 33.45
CA GLY A 97 5.71 33.43 34.27
C GLY A 97 5.32 34.66 35.10
N VAL A 98 4.83 35.71 34.44
CA VAL A 98 4.03 36.78 35.09
C VAL A 98 2.88 37.12 34.12
N GLY A 99 1.61 36.87 34.38
CA GLY A 99 1.00 36.20 35.52
C GLY A 99 -0.48 35.95 35.25
N VAL A 100 -1.07 35.03 36.02
CA VAL A 100 -2.47 35.09 36.42
C VAL A 100 -2.49 34.62 37.88
N GLY A 101 -2.93 35.53 38.75
CA GLY A 101 -2.90 35.37 40.20
C GLY A 101 -3.91 34.32 40.69
N VAL A 102 -3.47 33.53 41.66
CA VAL A 102 -4.34 32.77 42.56
C VAL A 102 -4.57 33.67 43.78
N ILE A 103 -5.75 34.26 43.88
CA ILE A 103 -6.32 34.70 45.17
C ILE A 103 -7.38 33.66 45.54
N VAL A 104 -7.16 33.00 46.67
CA VAL A 104 -8.18 32.23 47.38
C VAL A 104 -8.62 33.07 48.59
N ALA A 105 -9.93 33.04 48.84
CA ALA A 105 -10.66 33.43 50.04
C ALA A 105 -11.16 34.88 50.11
N ASN A 106 -12.41 35.11 49.69
CA ASN A 106 -13.57 35.23 50.59
C ASN A 106 -14.82 35.70 49.82
N GLY A 107 -15.94 34.99 50.03
CA GLY A 107 -17.30 35.53 50.19
C GLY A 107 -17.93 36.47 49.16
N ASP A 108 -19.12 36.04 48.73
CA ASP A 108 -20.29 36.82 48.32
C ASP A 108 -20.43 37.31 46.87
N ASP A 109 -21.70 37.25 46.46
CA ASP A 109 -22.31 37.29 45.13
C ASP A 109 -22.14 38.59 44.31
N ASP A 110 -22.61 38.50 43.06
CA ASP A 110 -22.93 39.54 42.06
C ASP A 110 -21.92 39.84 40.94
N ASP A 111 -22.27 39.36 39.73
CA ASP A 111 -21.71 39.70 38.42
C ASP A 111 -21.83 41.20 38.09
N PRO A 112 -20.77 41.87 37.57
CA PRO A 112 -20.91 43.15 36.89
C PRO A 112 -20.94 43.00 35.36
N THR A 113 -22.13 43.22 34.81
CA THR A 113 -22.39 43.54 33.39
C THR A 113 -21.65 44.81 32.94
N PRO A 114 -20.94 44.83 31.80
CA PRO A 114 -20.52 46.08 31.16
C PRO A 114 -21.57 46.64 30.18
N PRO A 115 -21.63 47.97 30.00
CA PRO A 115 -22.85 48.70 29.63
C PRO A 115 -23.17 48.78 28.13
N VAL A 116 -24.47 48.90 27.88
CA VAL A 116 -25.15 49.22 26.61
C VAL A 116 -24.87 50.66 26.19
N ALA A 117 -24.60 50.88 24.91
CA ALA A 117 -24.72 52.20 24.27
C ALA A 117 -25.97 52.21 23.37
N THR A 118 -26.94 53.04 23.75
CA THR A 118 -28.19 53.32 23.03
C THR A 118 -28.11 54.68 22.37
N THR A 119 -28.50 54.79 21.10
CA THR A 119 -28.99 56.05 20.50
C THR A 119 -30.18 55.79 19.58
N SER A 120 -31.23 56.54 19.86
CA SER A 120 -32.62 56.68 19.38
C SER A 120 -32.79 56.81 17.84
N ASP A 121 -33.70 56.07 17.15
CA ASP A 121 -35.17 56.27 16.86
C ASP A 121 -35.48 57.28 15.73
N PRO A 122 -36.66 57.29 15.02
CA PRO A 122 -37.73 56.29 14.83
C PRO A 122 -38.23 56.15 13.35
N GLY A 123 -39.09 55.17 13.04
CA GLY A 123 -39.96 55.24 11.85
C GLY A 123 -40.44 53.88 11.30
N GLY A 124 -41.67 53.49 11.62
CA GLY A 124 -42.31 52.29 11.08
C GLY A 124 -42.88 52.48 9.67
N ASN A 125 -42.90 51.40 8.89
CA ASN A 125 -44.08 50.92 8.17
C ASN A 125 -43.84 49.53 7.55
N THR A 126 -44.92 48.75 7.60
CA THR A 126 -45.28 47.45 7.02
C THR A 126 -44.76 47.10 5.61
N ASP A 127 -44.21 45.90 5.44
CA ASP A 127 -44.75 44.80 4.58
C ASP A 127 -43.91 43.50 4.74
N PRO A 128 -44.48 42.29 4.59
CA PRO A 128 -43.75 41.02 4.71
C PRO A 128 -43.26 40.57 3.33
N SER A 129 -41.95 40.56 3.08
CA SER A 129 -41.43 39.95 1.86
C SER A 129 -39.99 39.46 2.01
N ALA A 130 -39.81 38.23 1.52
CA ALA A 130 -38.56 37.56 1.17
C ALA A 130 -37.58 37.23 2.31
N SER A 131 -37.62 35.96 2.74
CA SER A 131 -36.41 35.25 3.15
C SER A 131 -35.32 35.45 2.09
N PRO A 132 -34.11 35.91 2.43
CA PRO A 132 -33.00 35.77 1.51
C PRO A 132 -32.59 34.30 1.50
N SER A 133 -32.97 33.60 0.42
CA SER A 133 -32.20 32.46 -0.06
C SER A 133 -30.75 32.92 -0.17
N THR A 134 -29.88 32.43 0.71
CA THR A 134 -28.44 32.42 0.48
C THR A 134 -28.18 31.60 -0.76
N GLU A 135 -28.09 32.30 -1.88
CA GLU A 135 -27.52 31.84 -3.13
C GLU A 135 -26.09 31.37 -2.81
N GLN A 136 -25.88 30.05 -2.86
CA GLN A 136 -24.57 29.45 -2.77
C GLN A 136 -23.75 29.95 -3.96
N THR A 137 -22.87 30.92 -3.68
CA THR A 137 -21.76 31.24 -4.58
C THR A 137 -20.88 30.00 -4.67
N PRO A 138 -20.47 29.53 -5.87
CA PRO A 138 -19.52 28.43 -6.03
C PRO A 138 -18.24 28.75 -5.24
N GLY A 139 -17.99 27.98 -4.18
CA GLY A 139 -16.88 28.20 -3.29
C GLY A 139 -15.55 28.00 -4.01
N ASP A 140 -14.63 28.94 -3.80
CA ASP A 140 -13.22 28.84 -4.14
C ASP A 140 -12.62 27.51 -3.62
N ASP A 141 -12.12 26.68 -4.55
CA ASP A 141 -11.34 25.46 -4.31
C ASP A 141 -9.95 25.77 -3.74
N THR A 142 -9.87 26.55 -2.66
CA THR A 142 -8.64 26.67 -1.88
C THR A 142 -8.71 25.66 -0.74
N PRO A 143 -7.83 24.63 -0.68
CA PRO A 143 -7.88 23.63 0.37
C PRO A 143 -7.77 24.31 1.74
N ASN A 144 -8.77 24.08 2.60
CA ASN A 144 -8.64 24.35 4.02
C ASN A 144 -7.45 23.54 4.54
N ASN A 145 -6.33 24.24 4.78
CA ASN A 145 -5.02 23.69 5.07
C ASN A 145 -4.87 23.16 6.51
N ASN A 146 -5.95 23.16 7.30
CA ASN A 146 -5.94 22.65 8.67
C ASN A 146 -5.69 21.13 8.76
N ASN A 147 -5.81 20.40 7.65
CA ASN A 147 -5.52 18.96 7.59
C ASN A 147 -4.25 18.64 6.77
N ALA A 148 -3.37 19.61 6.54
CA ALA A 148 -2.12 19.38 5.82
C ALA A 148 -1.09 18.65 6.69
N VAL A 149 -0.35 17.70 6.10
CA VAL A 149 0.67 16.89 6.78
C VAL A 149 2.06 17.29 6.31
N THR A 150 3.03 17.33 7.23
CA THR A 150 4.46 17.40 6.85
C THR A 150 5.05 16.01 6.98
N ALA A 151 5.46 15.40 5.85
CA ALA A 151 5.97 14.05 5.83
C ALA A 151 7.33 13.93 6.55
N ARG A 152 7.43 12.91 7.40
CA ARG A 152 8.64 12.41 8.07
C ARG A 152 8.93 10.97 7.67
N TYR A 153 7.93 10.26 7.15
CA TYR A 153 8.01 8.89 6.67
C TYR A 153 7.25 8.75 5.34
N SER A 154 7.60 7.74 4.54
CA SER A 154 6.89 7.46 3.29
C SER A 154 5.40 7.17 3.53
N SER A 155 5.05 6.57 4.67
CA SER A 155 3.65 6.31 5.06
C SER A 155 2.82 7.58 5.21
N ASP A 156 3.42 8.73 5.53
CA ASP A 156 2.66 9.97 5.70
C ASP A 156 1.98 10.43 4.39
N PHE A 157 2.48 9.97 3.23
CA PHE A 157 1.84 10.23 1.93
C PHE A 157 0.51 9.50 1.74
N GLU A 158 0.17 8.55 2.60
CA GLU A 158 -1.14 7.90 2.58
C GLU A 158 -2.28 8.88 2.88
N ALA A 159 -1.98 9.96 3.63
CA ALA A 159 -2.92 11.01 3.95
C ALA A 159 -3.50 11.68 2.67
N VAL A 160 -2.76 11.66 1.56
CA VAL A 160 -3.24 12.15 0.26
C VAL A 160 -4.44 11.34 -0.23
N CYS A 161 -4.48 10.04 0.05
CA CYS A 161 -5.60 9.18 -0.30
C CYS A 161 -6.86 9.44 0.52
N GLU A 162 -6.73 10.22 1.60
CA GLU A 162 -7.84 10.74 2.41
C GLU A 162 -8.13 12.24 2.14
N GLY A 163 -7.44 12.84 1.15
CA GLY A 163 -7.63 14.24 0.78
C GLY A 163 -6.74 15.24 1.53
N SER A 164 -5.76 14.76 2.29
CA SER A 164 -4.85 15.60 3.07
C SER A 164 -3.57 15.91 2.28
N PRO A 165 -3.24 17.20 2.02
CA PRO A 165 -2.06 17.57 1.26
C PRO A 165 -0.76 17.38 2.07
N ILE A 166 0.35 17.08 1.36
CA ILE A 166 1.70 16.97 1.95
C ILE A 166 2.50 18.25 1.71
N LEU A 167 2.79 19.01 2.77
CA LEU A 167 3.37 20.36 2.68
C LEU A 167 4.78 20.39 2.08
N ASN A 168 5.62 19.42 2.48
CA ASN A 168 6.99 19.30 2.02
C ASN A 168 7.15 18.49 0.73
N ALA A 169 6.05 18.05 0.09
CA ALA A 169 6.12 17.38 -1.19
C ALA A 169 6.47 18.35 -2.34
N LYS A 170 6.96 17.79 -3.44
CA LYS A 170 7.18 18.50 -4.70
C LYS A 170 5.85 18.95 -5.28
N ALA A 171 5.81 20.16 -5.83
CA ALA A 171 4.65 20.59 -6.61
C ALA A 171 4.52 19.72 -7.87
N TYR A 172 3.32 19.23 -8.14
CA TYR A 172 3.03 18.54 -9.39
C TYR A 172 2.91 19.54 -10.54
N SER A 173 3.53 19.23 -11.67
CA SER A 173 3.45 20.03 -12.90
C SER A 173 3.12 19.18 -14.11
N THR A 174 3.84 18.07 -14.30
CA THR A 174 3.65 17.13 -15.41
C THR A 174 3.74 15.69 -14.93
N PRO A 175 3.09 14.73 -15.62
CA PRO A 175 3.25 13.32 -15.29
C PRO A 175 4.70 12.83 -15.46
N SER A 176 5.32 13.08 -16.61
CA SER A 176 6.70 12.65 -16.87
C SER A 176 7.69 13.32 -15.91
N GLY A 177 8.60 12.52 -15.35
CA GLY A 177 9.60 12.98 -14.37
C GLY A 177 9.09 13.20 -12.95
N SER A 178 7.82 12.89 -12.67
CA SER A 178 7.27 12.86 -11.32
C SER A 178 7.70 11.59 -10.58
N LYS A 179 8.00 11.71 -9.29
CA LYS A 179 8.17 10.56 -8.40
C LYS A 179 6.87 10.26 -7.68
N ALA A 180 6.62 8.97 -7.46
CA ALA A 180 5.35 8.50 -6.92
C ALA A 180 5.50 7.45 -5.82
N TYR A 181 4.59 7.54 -4.85
CA TYR A 181 4.22 6.41 -4.00
C TYR A 181 2.85 5.87 -4.42
N THR A 182 2.62 4.59 -4.12
CA THR A 182 1.31 3.95 -4.33
C THR A 182 0.84 3.31 -3.05
N PHE A 183 -0.43 3.51 -2.72
CA PHE A 183 -1.08 2.98 -1.52
C PHE A 183 -2.34 2.24 -1.91
N TYR A 184 -2.69 1.20 -1.16
CA TYR A 184 -3.97 0.53 -1.30
C TYR A 184 -4.64 0.39 0.06
N ASN A 185 -5.97 0.51 0.09
CA ASN A 185 -6.72 0.29 1.31
C ASN A 185 -7.09 -1.19 1.49
N SER A 186 -7.60 -1.53 2.67
CA SER A 186 -8.13 -2.87 2.94
C SER A 186 -9.65 -2.88 2.98
N VAL A 187 -10.26 -4.01 2.62
CA VAL A 187 -11.72 -4.17 2.66
C VAL A 187 -12.27 -4.00 4.08
N ASP A 188 -11.61 -4.60 5.07
CA ASP A 188 -12.03 -4.56 6.47
C ASP A 188 -11.74 -3.22 7.16
N ARG A 189 -10.82 -2.41 6.60
CA ARG A 189 -10.43 -1.09 7.10
C ARG A 189 -10.20 -0.15 5.91
N PRO A 190 -11.27 0.43 5.35
CA PRO A 190 -11.20 1.21 4.11
C PRO A 190 -10.45 2.54 4.24
N SER A 191 -10.28 3.05 5.47
CA SER A 191 -9.42 4.21 5.79
C SER A 191 -7.98 3.82 6.11
N ASN A 192 -7.68 2.52 6.28
CA ASN A 192 -6.31 2.09 6.51
C ASN A 192 -5.63 1.84 5.17
N TRP A 193 -4.72 2.73 4.81
CA TRP A 193 -3.92 2.65 3.61
C TRP A 193 -2.60 1.92 3.91
N MET A 194 -2.08 1.22 2.91
CA MET A 194 -0.82 0.49 3.03
C MET A 194 0.04 0.82 1.82
N LEU A 195 1.29 1.18 2.09
CA LEU A 195 2.27 1.39 1.03
C LEU A 195 2.43 0.10 0.22
N ARG A 196 2.34 0.25 -1.10
CA ARG A 196 2.64 -0.80 -2.07
C ARG A 196 3.69 -0.28 -3.02
N SER A 197 4.95 -0.59 -2.75
CA SER A 197 6.04 -0.20 -3.64
C SER A 197 5.90 -0.87 -5.02
N ALA A 198 6.13 -0.10 -6.07
CA ALA A 198 6.10 -0.50 -7.46
C ALA A 198 7.16 0.29 -8.24
N GLY A 199 7.70 -0.29 -9.31
CA GLY A 199 8.59 0.37 -10.26
C GLY A 199 10.01 0.53 -9.77
N TYR A 200 10.53 -0.43 -9.00
CA TYR A 200 11.93 -0.38 -8.56
C TYR A 200 12.89 -0.22 -9.74
N GLY A 201 13.79 0.76 -9.67
CA GLY A 201 14.73 1.10 -10.74
C GLY A 201 14.13 1.96 -11.87
N LYS A 202 12.85 2.33 -11.81
CA LYS A 202 12.22 3.28 -12.73
C LYS A 202 12.45 4.72 -12.28
N SER A 203 12.39 5.67 -13.20
CA SER A 203 12.59 7.11 -12.93
C SER A 203 11.58 7.69 -11.94
N TYR A 204 10.36 7.17 -11.92
CA TYR A 204 9.30 7.59 -11.02
C TYR A 204 9.36 6.94 -9.62
N TYR A 205 10.32 6.05 -9.37
CA TYR A 205 10.46 5.41 -8.07
C TYR A 205 10.86 6.44 -7.00
N ALA A 206 10.04 6.57 -5.96
CA ALA A 206 10.34 7.38 -4.79
C ALA A 206 11.09 6.55 -3.73
N LYS A 207 12.27 7.02 -3.29
CA LYS A 207 12.97 6.43 -2.14
C LYS A 207 12.31 6.87 -0.83
N SER A 208 12.60 6.16 0.25
CA SER A 208 11.95 6.35 1.56
C SER A 208 12.28 7.66 2.28
N ASP A 209 13.26 8.42 1.80
CA ASP A 209 13.78 9.66 2.40
C ASP A 209 13.74 10.88 1.46
N GLU A 210 13.28 10.70 0.22
CA GLU A 210 13.20 11.75 -0.82
C GLU A 210 11.80 12.41 -0.87
N PHE A 211 11.26 12.80 0.28
CA PHE A 211 9.87 13.30 0.39
C PHE A 211 9.62 14.56 -0.47
N ASP A 212 10.62 15.42 -0.57
CA ASP A 212 10.59 16.67 -1.33
C ASP A 212 10.73 16.48 -2.85
N GLU A 213 10.97 15.24 -3.30
CA GLU A 213 10.97 14.90 -4.72
C GLU A 213 9.65 14.27 -5.18
N VAL A 214 8.83 13.77 -4.25
CA VAL A 214 7.53 13.12 -4.56
C VAL A 214 6.50 14.18 -4.94
N SER A 215 5.89 14.03 -6.11
CA SER A 215 4.83 14.91 -6.62
C SER A 215 3.50 14.20 -6.84
N VAL A 216 3.48 12.86 -6.89
CA VAL A 216 2.27 12.07 -7.18
C VAL A 216 2.06 11.00 -6.12
N VAL A 217 0.79 10.76 -5.77
CA VAL A 217 0.38 9.58 -4.99
C VAL A 217 -0.69 8.81 -5.78
N GLY A 218 -0.45 7.52 -6.00
CA GLY A 218 -1.44 6.62 -6.57
C GLY A 218 -2.24 5.92 -5.47
N CYS A 219 -3.53 6.17 -5.40
CA CYS A 219 -4.43 5.61 -4.40
C CYS A 219 -5.29 4.51 -5.02
N LEU A 220 -5.07 3.27 -4.60
CA LEU A 220 -5.83 2.09 -4.98
C LEU A 220 -6.96 1.86 -3.97
N LYS A 221 -8.17 2.27 -4.33
CA LYS A 221 -9.37 2.07 -3.50
C LYS A 221 -10.08 0.78 -3.89
N TYR A 222 -10.35 -0.09 -2.92
CA TYR A 222 -11.13 -1.31 -3.12
C TYR A 222 -12.47 -1.00 -3.79
N GLN A 223 -12.84 -1.83 -4.77
CA GLN A 223 -14.15 -1.79 -5.41
C GLN A 223 -15.13 -2.69 -4.65
N GLU A 224 -16.11 -2.11 -4.00
CA GLU A 224 -17.15 -2.87 -3.30
C GLU A 224 -17.90 -3.82 -4.24
N GLY A 225 -18.20 -5.03 -3.77
CA GLY A 225 -18.82 -6.07 -4.58
C GLY A 225 -17.93 -6.66 -5.67
N SER A 226 -16.63 -6.33 -5.70
CA SER A 226 -15.68 -6.90 -6.68
C SER A 226 -15.11 -8.27 -6.28
N GLU A 227 -15.60 -8.85 -5.18
CA GLU A 227 -15.17 -10.18 -4.73
C GLU A 227 -15.36 -11.21 -5.85
N GLY A 228 -14.25 -11.81 -6.25
CA GLY A 228 -14.22 -12.86 -7.27
C GLY A 228 -14.02 -14.24 -6.66
N ALA A 229 -13.75 -15.21 -7.54
CA ALA A 229 -13.37 -16.55 -7.11
C ALA A 229 -12.13 -16.49 -6.20
N GLY A 230 -12.25 -17.09 -5.02
CA GLY A 230 -11.16 -17.26 -4.08
C GLY A 230 -10.69 -18.71 -4.02
N ARG A 231 -9.84 -19.00 -3.03
CA ARG A 231 -9.46 -20.38 -2.70
C ARG A 231 -9.26 -20.56 -1.20
N LYS A 232 -9.40 -21.81 -0.74
CA LYS A 232 -9.08 -22.17 0.64
C LYS A 232 -7.58 -22.32 0.81
N CYS A 233 -7.02 -21.63 1.80
CA CYS A 233 -5.60 -21.69 2.12
C CYS A 233 -5.42 -22.21 3.55
N GLN A 234 -4.59 -23.24 3.68
CA GLN A 234 -4.15 -23.75 4.98
C GLN A 234 -2.87 -23.04 5.39
N LEU A 235 -2.93 -22.32 6.50
CA LEU A 235 -1.81 -21.54 7.04
C LEU A 235 -1.58 -21.93 8.50
N LYS A 236 -0.35 -21.75 8.98
CA LYS A 236 -0.06 -21.81 10.41
C LYS A 236 -0.29 -20.44 11.03
N ASP A 237 -1.01 -20.40 12.14
CA ASP A 237 -1.11 -19.20 12.96
C ASP A 237 0.13 -19.02 13.86
N SER A 238 0.13 -17.99 14.70
CA SER A 238 1.24 -17.69 15.62
C SER A 238 1.43 -18.75 16.73
N SER A 239 0.53 -19.71 16.86
CA SER A 239 0.58 -20.83 17.81
C SER A 239 0.86 -22.17 17.11
N ASP A 240 1.35 -22.13 15.86
CA ASP A 240 1.58 -23.30 14.99
C ASP A 240 0.32 -24.12 14.64
N LYS A 241 -0.87 -23.60 14.92
CA LYS A 241 -2.13 -24.28 14.59
C LYS A 241 -2.43 -24.07 13.11
N ILE A 242 -2.80 -25.16 12.42
CA ILE A 242 -3.31 -25.07 11.05
C ILE A 242 -4.71 -24.46 11.07
N ILE A 243 -4.86 -23.34 10.40
CA ILE A 243 -6.13 -22.67 10.12
C ILE A 243 -6.43 -22.76 8.63
N THR A 244 -7.71 -22.76 8.27
CA THR A 244 -8.15 -22.61 6.89
C THR A 244 -8.80 -21.25 6.73
N ILE A 245 -8.32 -20.47 5.77
CA ILE A 245 -8.90 -19.18 5.41
C ILE A 245 -9.43 -19.22 3.98
N ASP A 246 -10.43 -18.40 3.69
CA ASP A 246 -10.87 -18.09 2.33
C ASP A 246 -10.04 -16.92 1.80
N TYR A 247 -9.15 -17.18 0.86
CA TYR A 247 -8.33 -16.17 0.21
C TYR A 247 -9.04 -15.68 -1.06
N VAL A 248 -9.52 -14.44 -1.04
CA VAL A 248 -10.51 -13.89 -1.97
C VAL A 248 -9.84 -12.93 -2.96
N SER A 249 -10.20 -13.06 -4.25
CA SER A 249 -9.77 -12.11 -5.28
C SER A 249 -10.65 -10.87 -5.27
N SER A 250 -10.10 -9.74 -5.71
CA SER A 250 -10.82 -8.46 -5.73
C SER A 250 -10.31 -7.52 -6.81
N ARG A 251 -10.93 -6.34 -6.92
CA ARG A 251 -10.50 -5.25 -7.80
C ARG A 251 -10.36 -3.94 -7.03
N TYR A 252 -9.46 -3.09 -7.52
CA TYR A 252 -9.18 -1.77 -6.98
C TYR A 252 -9.24 -0.73 -8.09
N THR A 253 -9.72 0.46 -7.79
CA THR A 253 -9.61 1.63 -8.66
C THR A 253 -8.36 2.41 -8.28
N LEU A 254 -7.44 2.59 -9.22
CA LEU A 254 -6.27 3.44 -9.06
C LEU A 254 -6.57 4.85 -9.56
N THR A 255 -6.37 5.84 -8.70
CA THR A 255 -6.46 7.27 -9.03
C THR A 255 -5.17 7.96 -8.58
N PHE A 256 -4.67 8.87 -9.42
CA PHE A 256 -3.47 9.64 -9.13
C PHE A 256 -3.84 11.02 -8.57
N TYR A 257 -3.13 11.44 -7.54
CA TYR A 257 -3.31 12.72 -6.87
C TYR A 257 -1.98 13.47 -6.80
N ALA A 258 -2.02 14.80 -6.95
CA ALA A 258 -0.88 15.65 -6.66
C ALA A 258 -0.60 15.63 -5.15
N ALA A 259 0.59 15.20 -4.74
CA ALA A 259 0.92 15.01 -3.33
C ALA A 259 0.77 16.31 -2.51
N LYS A 260 1.20 17.44 -3.08
CA LYS A 260 1.21 18.74 -2.41
C LYS A 260 -0.16 19.38 -2.22
N THR A 261 -1.15 19.00 -3.04
CA THR A 261 -2.49 19.62 -3.04
C THR A 261 -3.62 18.64 -2.76
N ALA A 262 -3.34 17.33 -2.78
CA ALA A 262 -4.31 16.25 -2.74
C ALA A 262 -5.39 16.31 -3.83
N GLN A 263 -5.16 17.07 -4.90
CA GLN A 263 -6.08 17.16 -6.03
C GLN A 263 -5.85 15.99 -6.99
N LYS A 264 -6.94 15.45 -7.56
CA LYS A 264 -6.87 14.41 -8.59
C LYS A 264 -6.16 14.94 -9.83
N VAL A 265 -5.18 14.19 -10.33
CA VAL A 265 -4.39 14.52 -11.54
C VAL A 265 -4.49 13.48 -12.65
N GLY A 266 -5.07 12.30 -12.37
CA GLY A 266 -5.26 11.28 -13.38
C GLY A 266 -5.95 10.02 -12.87
N ASP A 267 -6.30 9.14 -13.81
CA ASP A 267 -6.87 7.82 -13.53
C ASP A 267 -5.90 6.73 -14.01
N GLY A 268 -5.59 5.79 -13.12
CA GLY A 268 -4.80 4.59 -13.42
C GLY A 268 -5.65 3.38 -13.79
N GLY A 269 -6.98 3.50 -13.73
CA GLY A 269 -7.91 2.46 -14.12
C GLY A 269 -8.14 1.40 -13.04
N THR A 270 -8.56 0.21 -13.47
CA THR A 270 -8.84 -0.91 -12.56
C THR A 270 -7.64 -1.84 -12.46
N ILE A 271 -7.24 -2.14 -11.22
CA ILE A 271 -6.16 -3.06 -10.88
C ILE A 271 -6.77 -4.31 -10.24
N ASN A 272 -6.42 -5.48 -10.78
CA ASN A 272 -6.87 -6.75 -10.24
C ASN A 272 -5.99 -7.18 -9.06
N ALA A 273 -6.61 -7.86 -8.09
CA ALA A 273 -5.95 -8.52 -6.97
C ALA A 273 -6.24 -10.03 -7.06
N PRO A 274 -5.43 -10.80 -7.82
CA PRO A 274 -5.70 -12.21 -8.07
C PRO A 274 -5.37 -13.08 -6.84
N ALA A 275 -6.30 -13.96 -6.46
CA ALA A 275 -6.11 -14.95 -5.40
C ALA A 275 -5.60 -16.31 -5.92
N VAL A 276 -4.68 -16.30 -6.89
CA VAL A 276 -4.24 -17.50 -7.63
C VAL A 276 -3.31 -18.41 -6.84
N ARG A 277 -2.67 -17.93 -5.77
CA ARG A 277 -1.75 -18.72 -4.91
C ARG A 277 -1.96 -18.37 -3.46
N CYS A 278 -1.93 -19.37 -2.58
CA CYS A 278 -1.96 -19.13 -1.14
C CYS A 278 -0.68 -18.42 -0.69
N PRO A 279 -0.80 -17.31 0.05
CA PRO A 279 0.36 -16.61 0.58
C PRO A 279 1.02 -17.44 1.69
N SER A 280 2.30 -17.19 1.97
CA SER A 280 2.99 -17.80 3.12
C SER A 280 2.64 -17.13 4.44
N PHE A 281 2.26 -15.84 4.39
CA PHE A 281 1.78 -15.04 5.50
C PHE A 281 0.68 -14.10 5.01
N VAL A 282 -0.37 -13.91 5.80
CA VAL A 282 -1.44 -12.97 5.45
C VAL A 282 -2.18 -12.52 6.70
N THR A 283 -2.61 -11.26 6.70
CA THR A 283 -3.57 -10.77 7.68
C THR A 283 -4.97 -11.16 7.22
N TYR A 284 -5.76 -11.72 8.14
CA TYR A 284 -7.11 -12.19 7.85
C TYR A 284 -8.08 -11.74 8.93
N SER A 285 -9.36 -11.68 8.60
CA SER A 285 -10.42 -11.40 9.56
C SER A 285 -10.73 -12.67 10.37
N LYS A 286 -10.59 -12.59 11.70
CA LYS A 286 -10.89 -13.70 12.60
C LYS A 286 -12.39 -14.06 12.65
N SER A 287 -13.27 -13.13 12.32
CA SER A 287 -14.73 -13.36 12.34
C SER A 287 -15.22 -14.05 11.08
N THR A 288 -14.70 -13.68 9.90
CA THR A 288 -15.14 -14.23 8.61
C THR A 288 -14.21 -15.32 8.09
N MET A 289 -13.02 -15.47 8.66
CA MET A 289 -11.93 -16.32 8.15
C MET A 289 -11.54 -15.98 6.71
N LYS A 290 -11.81 -14.73 6.26
CA LYS A 290 -11.41 -14.24 4.93
C LYS A 290 -10.10 -13.46 5.00
N ALA A 291 -9.32 -13.57 3.93
CA ALA A 291 -8.25 -12.63 3.61
C ALA A 291 -8.38 -12.21 2.14
N TYR A 292 -8.05 -10.96 1.85
CA TYR A 292 -8.13 -10.42 0.50
C TYR A 292 -6.75 -10.39 -0.15
N ALA A 293 -6.68 -10.74 -1.42
CA ALA A 293 -5.46 -10.59 -2.20
C ALA A 293 -5.06 -9.11 -2.30
N SER A 294 -3.75 -8.86 -2.26
CA SER A 294 -3.22 -7.53 -2.56
C SER A 294 -3.33 -7.23 -4.06
N PRO A 295 -3.42 -5.95 -4.46
CA PRO A 295 -3.37 -5.57 -5.87
C PRO A 295 -2.08 -6.07 -6.54
N ASP A 296 -2.19 -6.50 -7.79
CA ASP A 296 -1.07 -7.01 -8.57
C ASP A 296 -0.03 -5.91 -8.83
N THR A 297 1.22 -6.14 -8.40
CA THR A 297 2.27 -5.13 -8.51
C THR A 297 2.62 -4.85 -9.98
N GLY A 298 2.60 -5.85 -10.85
CA GLY A 298 2.89 -5.65 -12.28
C GLY A 298 1.83 -4.78 -12.98
N ALA A 299 0.56 -4.94 -12.61
CA ALA A 299 -0.51 -4.08 -13.09
C ALA A 299 -0.40 -2.64 -12.56
N ILE A 300 0.04 -2.45 -11.31
CA ILE A 300 0.36 -1.10 -10.78
C ILE A 300 1.50 -0.49 -11.58
N GLU A 301 2.58 -1.24 -11.82
CA GLU A 301 3.74 -0.77 -12.60
C GLU A 301 3.33 -0.40 -14.02
N ALA A 302 2.50 -1.20 -14.69
CA ALA A 302 2.00 -0.88 -16.02
C ALA A 302 1.16 0.41 -16.04
N ALA A 303 0.35 0.64 -15.01
CA ALA A 303 -0.43 1.87 -14.87
C ALA A 303 0.48 3.09 -14.58
N LEU A 304 1.52 2.93 -13.76
CA LEU A 304 2.51 3.96 -13.50
C LEU A 304 3.36 4.26 -14.73
N ASP A 305 3.82 3.26 -15.47
CA ASP A 305 4.55 3.41 -16.73
C ASP A 305 3.71 4.19 -17.75
N LYS A 306 2.40 3.91 -17.83
CA LYS A 306 1.49 4.64 -18.73
C LYS A 306 1.28 6.09 -18.31
N PHE A 307 1.22 6.38 -17.01
CA PHE A 307 0.93 7.71 -16.51
C PHE A 307 2.19 8.58 -16.41
N LEU A 308 3.28 8.05 -15.86
CA LEU A 308 4.50 8.78 -15.48
C LEU A 308 5.70 8.54 -16.41
N GLY A 309 5.59 7.57 -17.32
CA GLY A 309 6.64 7.22 -18.28
C GLY A 309 6.84 8.21 -19.41
#